data_AF-A0A8J3DN73-F1
#
_entry.id   AF-A0A8J3DN73-F1
#
_cell.length_a   1.000
_cell.length_b   1.000
_cell.length_c   1.000
_cell.angle_alpha   90.00
_cell.angle_beta   90.00
_cell.angle_gamma   90.00
#
_symmetry.space_group_name_H-M   'P 1'
#
loop_
_entity.id
_entity.type
_entity.pdbx_description
1 polymer ?
#
loop_
_entity_poly.entity_id
_entity_poly.type
_entity_poly.pdbx_seq_one_letter_code
_entity_poly.pdbx_strand_id
1 'polypeptide(L)'
;MNKLILTTATALSLFLVGCSDDQAAEAIPPASEAPAEPSKTQQALDRLKEAADLAGDAAREEAVKLRKQAQDALENSGPLLDQARDMANQLRGRLDTYADQAAKDLGAAGQDLERRIREATGTPVPPTSQPEAVLSPRDKLNADTRAAATPRPGGAAPDYVGVWAQSPAACAKIDQPDATNFAVITPTTIRREASVCNMADPSLVDGRATVQASCFADGKEIEEEIRLALPSPETLRIATAASSDSAALTRCHLPD
;
A
#
# COMPACT_ATOMS: atom_id res chain seq x y z
N MET A 1 25.87 -33.02 47.63
CA MET A 1 26.84 -33.67 46.71
C MET A 1 26.17 -33.84 45.36
N ASN A 2 26.83 -33.33 44.30
CA ASN A 2 26.65 -33.49 42.82
C ASN A 2 25.24 -33.44 42.20
N LYS A 3 24.87 -32.46 41.34
CA LYS A 3 25.31 -32.07 39.95
C LYS A 3 24.82 -33.01 38.82
N LEU A 4 23.96 -32.46 37.94
CA LEU A 4 23.98 -32.38 36.45
C LEU A 4 22.59 -31.86 36.00
N ILE A 5 22.35 -30.61 35.57
CA ILE A 5 22.63 -29.92 34.28
C ILE A 5 22.42 -30.78 33.02
N LEU A 6 21.38 -30.46 32.25
CA LEU A 6 21.47 -30.39 30.77
C LEU A 6 20.48 -29.35 30.21
N THR A 7 21.05 -28.30 29.64
CA THR A 7 20.44 -27.25 28.82
C THR A 7 20.41 -27.70 27.35
N THR A 8 19.34 -27.39 26.60
CA THR A 8 19.40 -27.27 25.14
C THR A 8 18.47 -26.15 24.69
N ALA A 9 19.10 -25.04 24.30
CA ALA A 9 18.51 -23.97 23.51
C ALA A 9 18.76 -24.30 22.03
N THR A 10 17.78 -24.08 21.16
CA THR A 10 18.01 -24.07 19.71
C THR A 10 17.36 -22.83 19.14
N ALA A 11 18.21 -21.83 18.88
CA ALA A 11 17.90 -20.63 18.14
C ALA A 11 17.95 -20.96 16.64
N LEU A 12 16.89 -20.63 15.90
CA LEU A 12 16.89 -20.64 14.43
C LEU A 12 17.41 -19.30 13.92
N SER A 13 18.59 -19.32 13.31
CA SER A 13 19.20 -18.21 12.59
C SER A 13 18.84 -18.32 11.11
N LEU A 14 18.02 -17.41 10.60
CA LEU A 14 17.80 -17.23 9.16
C LEU A 14 18.90 -16.31 8.61
N PHE A 15 19.79 -16.87 7.78
CA PHE A 15 20.78 -16.11 7.03
C PHE A 15 20.11 -15.47 5.80
N LEU A 16 20.01 -14.14 5.81
CA LEU A 16 19.86 -13.32 4.60
C LEU A 16 21.25 -13.16 3.99
N VAL A 17 21.50 -13.77 2.83
CA VAL A 17 22.69 -13.48 2.01
C VAL A 17 22.33 -12.34 1.06
N GLY A 18 23.00 -11.20 1.25
CA GLY A 18 22.98 -10.06 0.34
C GLY A 18 24.00 -10.19 -0.81
N CYS A 19 23.72 -9.38 -1.83
CA CYS A 19 24.55 -8.81 -2.91
C CYS A 19 25.96 -9.32 -3.19
N SER A 20 26.35 -9.40 -4.47
CA SER A 20 27.55 -8.71 -5.00
C SER A 20 27.61 -8.68 -6.53
N ASP A 21 28.14 -7.55 -7.02
CA ASP A 21 28.36 -7.06 -8.38
C ASP A 21 29.50 -7.74 -9.17
N ASP A 22 29.48 -7.43 -10.48
CA ASP A 22 30.60 -7.33 -11.46
C ASP A 22 31.47 -8.56 -11.78
N GLN A 23 31.57 -8.89 -13.08
CA GLN A 23 32.83 -8.79 -13.87
C GLN A 23 32.72 -9.46 -15.26
N ALA A 24 32.99 -8.63 -16.28
CA ALA A 24 33.69 -8.86 -17.56
C ALA A 24 33.30 -10.01 -18.52
N ALA A 25 33.26 -9.62 -19.80
CA ALA A 25 33.04 -10.44 -20.97
C ALA A 25 34.23 -11.36 -21.31
N GLU A 26 33.94 -12.58 -21.80
CA GLU A 26 34.77 -13.26 -22.80
C GLU A 26 33.99 -14.33 -23.60
N ALA A 27 34.07 -14.20 -24.93
CA ALA A 27 33.94 -15.16 -26.02
C ALA A 27 32.89 -16.31 -25.99
N ILE A 28 31.94 -16.22 -26.95
CA ILE A 28 31.14 -17.34 -27.49
C ILE A 28 31.96 -18.01 -28.62
N PRO A 29 32.16 -19.35 -28.65
CA PRO A 29 31.46 -20.18 -29.66
C PRO A 29 31.29 -21.68 -29.27
N PRO A 30 30.63 -22.51 -30.11
CA PRO A 30 29.25 -22.47 -30.55
C PRO A 30 28.44 -23.65 -29.94
N ALA A 31 27.12 -23.60 -30.16
CA ALA A 31 26.12 -24.52 -29.63
C ALA A 31 26.40 -26.00 -29.92
N SER A 32 26.31 -26.83 -28.87
CA SER A 32 25.99 -28.25 -28.98
C SER A 32 24.57 -28.42 -28.45
N GLU A 33 23.64 -28.89 -29.29
CA GLU A 33 22.30 -29.30 -28.88
C GLU A 33 22.42 -30.42 -27.83
N ALA A 34 22.15 -30.06 -26.57
CA ALA A 34 21.86 -31.00 -25.51
C ALA A 34 20.34 -31.17 -25.41
N PRO A 35 19.83 -32.36 -25.04
CA PRO A 35 18.41 -32.56 -24.79
C PRO A 35 17.93 -31.51 -23.78
N ALA A 36 16.79 -30.87 -24.05
CA ALA A 36 16.23 -29.86 -23.15
C ALA A 36 16.04 -30.48 -21.75
N GLU A 37 16.96 -30.17 -20.83
CA GLU A 37 16.78 -30.56 -19.44
C GLU A 37 15.52 -29.88 -18.91
N PRO A 38 14.62 -30.62 -18.22
CA PRO A 38 13.46 -30.01 -17.61
C PRO A 38 13.94 -28.90 -16.67
N SER A 39 13.37 -27.71 -16.83
CA SER A 39 13.75 -26.54 -16.05
C SER A 39 13.71 -26.88 -14.56
N LYS A 40 14.59 -26.26 -13.77
CA LYS A 40 14.62 -26.45 -12.30
C LYS A 40 13.23 -26.27 -11.66
N THR A 41 12.37 -25.46 -12.28
CA THR A 41 10.97 -25.23 -11.94
C THR A 41 10.08 -26.45 -12.20
N GLN A 42 10.24 -27.16 -13.32
CA GLN A 42 9.50 -28.40 -13.61
C GLN A 42 9.93 -29.54 -12.68
N GLN A 43 11.23 -29.68 -12.42
CA GLN A 43 11.71 -30.67 -11.45
C GLN A 43 11.22 -30.40 -10.02
N ALA A 44 11.05 -29.13 -9.64
CA ALA A 44 10.46 -28.75 -8.36
C ALA A 44 8.95 -29.06 -8.29
N LEU A 45 8.21 -28.83 -9.38
CA LEU A 45 6.78 -29.14 -9.51
C LEU A 45 6.50 -30.64 -9.45
N ASP A 46 7.34 -31.47 -10.08
CA ASP A 46 7.16 -32.92 -10.07
C ASP A 46 7.45 -33.52 -8.69
N ARG A 47 8.48 -33.02 -7.98
CA ARG A 47 8.74 -33.39 -6.57
C ARG A 47 7.62 -32.97 -5.62
N LEU A 48 7.00 -31.81 -5.88
CA LEU A 48 5.84 -31.34 -5.11
C LEU A 48 4.62 -32.23 -5.32
N LYS A 49 4.38 -32.69 -6.55
CA LYS A 49 3.30 -33.64 -6.86
C LYS A 49 3.55 -35.01 -6.22
N GLU A 50 4.76 -35.54 -6.34
CA GLU A 50 5.12 -36.83 -5.74
C GLU A 50 5.01 -36.78 -4.20
N ALA A 51 5.43 -35.68 -3.57
CA ALA A 51 5.24 -35.47 -2.13
C ALA A 51 3.75 -35.33 -1.75
N ALA A 52 2.93 -34.70 -2.59
CA ALA A 52 1.49 -34.57 -2.36
C ALA A 52 0.74 -35.91 -2.51
N ASP A 53 1.13 -36.74 -3.48
CA ASP A 53 0.57 -38.07 -3.69
C ASP A 53 0.95 -39.02 -2.54
N LEU A 54 2.21 -38.99 -2.10
CA LEU A 54 2.70 -39.81 -0.99
C LEU A 54 2.08 -39.40 0.35
N ALA A 55 1.88 -38.10 0.57
CA ALA A 55 1.11 -37.58 1.70
C ALA A 55 -0.38 -37.95 1.62
N GLY A 56 -0.95 -37.96 0.40
CA GLY A 56 -2.33 -38.34 0.13
C GLY A 56 -2.61 -39.81 0.43
N ASP A 57 -1.72 -40.71 0.04
CA ASP A 57 -1.88 -42.14 0.27
C ASP A 57 -1.64 -42.53 1.74
N ALA A 58 -0.65 -41.92 2.40
CA ALA A 58 -0.46 -42.07 3.84
C ALA A 58 -1.67 -41.53 4.65
N ALA A 59 -2.25 -40.41 4.22
CA ALA A 59 -3.46 -39.86 4.83
C ALA A 59 -4.69 -40.75 4.59
N ARG A 60 -4.80 -41.42 3.43
CA ARG A 60 -5.89 -42.36 3.13
C ARG A 60 -5.79 -43.62 3.98
N GLU A 61 -4.60 -44.18 4.15
CA GLU A 61 -4.39 -45.38 4.97
C GLU A 61 -4.72 -45.12 6.45
N GLU A 62 -4.22 -44.00 7.01
CA GLU A 62 -4.57 -43.59 8.36
C GLU A 62 -6.05 -43.25 8.50
N ALA A 63 -6.67 -42.62 7.49
CA ALA A 63 -8.11 -42.34 7.51
C ALA A 63 -8.97 -43.62 7.52
N VAL A 64 -8.57 -44.69 6.81
CA VAL A 64 -9.28 -45.98 6.82
C VAL A 64 -9.16 -46.66 8.20
N LYS A 65 -7.98 -46.61 8.81
CA LYS A 65 -7.73 -47.18 10.15
C LYS A 65 -8.47 -46.42 11.24
N LEU A 66 -8.42 -45.08 11.21
CA LEU A 66 -9.21 -44.19 12.07
C LEU A 66 -10.70 -44.41 11.88
N ARG A 67 -11.18 -44.61 10.65
CA ARG A 67 -12.59 -44.88 10.38
C ARG A 67 -13.05 -46.19 11.02
N LYS A 68 -12.23 -47.24 10.96
CA LYS A 68 -12.53 -48.54 11.59
C LYS A 68 -12.51 -48.45 13.12
N GLN A 69 -11.49 -47.81 13.70
CA GLN A 69 -11.40 -47.58 15.14
C GLN A 69 -12.53 -46.68 15.66
N ALA A 70 -12.92 -45.68 14.88
CA ALA A 70 -14.10 -44.87 15.16
C ALA A 70 -15.36 -45.74 15.08
N GLN A 71 -15.54 -46.57 14.06
CA GLN A 71 -16.72 -47.44 13.93
C GLN A 71 -16.91 -48.40 15.11
N ASP A 72 -15.82 -49.01 15.59
CA ASP A 72 -15.82 -49.89 16.76
C ASP A 72 -16.09 -49.13 18.08
N ALA A 73 -15.63 -47.87 18.17
CA ALA A 73 -15.95 -46.99 19.30
C ALA A 73 -17.38 -46.42 19.22
N LEU A 74 -17.90 -46.22 18.01
CA LEU A 74 -19.22 -45.64 17.72
C LEU A 74 -20.36 -46.61 18.12
N GLU A 75 -20.16 -47.94 17.93
CA GLU A 75 -21.14 -48.96 18.36
C GLU A 75 -21.42 -48.96 19.87
N ASN A 76 -20.48 -48.50 20.69
CA ASN A 76 -20.58 -48.52 22.15
C ASN A 76 -21.01 -47.18 22.78
N SER A 77 -21.19 -46.13 21.97
CA SER A 77 -21.34 -44.76 22.46
C SER A 77 -22.50 -43.97 21.84
N GLY A 78 -23.47 -44.65 21.21
CA GLY A 78 -24.68 -44.08 20.58
C GLY A 78 -25.20 -42.75 21.16
N PRO A 79 -25.50 -42.66 22.47
CA PRO A 79 -26.00 -41.43 23.09
C PRO A 79 -25.01 -40.25 23.11
N LEU A 80 -23.71 -40.52 23.26
CA LEU A 80 -22.64 -39.50 23.21
C LEU A 80 -22.39 -39.01 21.79
N LEU A 81 -22.70 -39.83 20.79
CA LEU A 81 -22.52 -39.49 19.37
C LEU A 81 -23.62 -38.60 18.85
N ASP A 82 -24.84 -38.79 19.34
CA ASP A 82 -25.94 -37.87 19.07
C ASP A 82 -25.61 -36.48 19.64
N GLN A 83 -25.09 -36.40 20.87
CA GLN A 83 -24.64 -35.15 21.48
C GLN A 83 -23.45 -34.51 20.72
N ALA A 84 -22.49 -35.31 20.28
CA ALA A 84 -21.36 -34.84 19.47
C ALA A 84 -21.79 -34.37 18.08
N ARG A 85 -22.81 -35.00 17.48
CA ARG A 85 -23.37 -34.63 16.18
C ARG A 85 -24.13 -33.31 16.26
N ASP A 86 -24.86 -33.07 17.33
CA ASP A 86 -25.52 -31.78 17.58
C ASP A 86 -24.51 -30.66 17.80
N MET A 87 -23.45 -30.90 18.58
CA MET A 87 -22.34 -29.97 18.73
C MET A 87 -21.63 -29.71 17.39
N ALA A 88 -21.39 -30.74 16.58
CA ALA A 88 -20.77 -30.61 15.27
C ALA A 88 -21.63 -29.82 14.29
N ASN A 89 -22.96 -29.97 14.34
CA ASN A 89 -23.89 -29.17 13.53
C ASN A 89 -23.93 -27.70 13.98
N GLN A 90 -23.87 -27.43 15.29
CA GLN A 90 -23.75 -26.07 15.82
C GLN A 90 -22.41 -25.42 15.46
N LEU A 91 -21.31 -26.17 15.56
CA LEU A 91 -19.98 -25.72 15.11
C LEU A 91 -19.96 -25.47 13.62
N ARG A 92 -20.55 -26.35 12.79
CA ARG A 92 -20.67 -26.15 11.35
C ARG A 92 -21.45 -24.88 11.02
N GLY A 93 -22.61 -24.64 11.62
CA GLY A 93 -23.38 -23.42 11.38
C GLY A 93 -22.63 -22.15 11.77
N ARG A 94 -21.82 -22.19 12.84
CA ARG A 94 -20.94 -21.07 13.22
C ARG A 94 -19.79 -20.89 12.22
N LEU A 95 -19.17 -21.98 11.79
CA LEU A 95 -18.09 -21.96 10.79
C LEU A 95 -18.58 -21.48 9.42
N ASP A 96 -19.77 -21.87 8.98
CA ASP A 96 -20.40 -21.37 7.76
C ASP A 96 -20.65 -19.86 7.85
N THR A 97 -21.09 -19.36 9.01
CA THR A 97 -21.25 -17.91 9.24
C THR A 97 -19.91 -17.17 9.18
N TYR A 98 -18.85 -17.72 9.77
CA TYR A 98 -17.51 -17.13 9.69
C TYR A 98 -16.94 -17.18 8.27
N ALA A 99 -17.16 -18.28 7.55
CA ALA A 99 -16.73 -18.43 6.16
C ALA A 99 -17.47 -17.45 5.24
N ASP A 100 -18.78 -17.28 5.43
CA ASP A 100 -19.60 -16.31 4.68
C ASP A 100 -19.16 -14.88 4.97
N GLN A 101 -18.87 -14.55 6.24
CA GLN A 101 -18.37 -13.23 6.62
C GLN A 101 -16.98 -12.97 6.02
N ALA A 102 -16.07 -13.94 6.13
CA ALA A 102 -14.74 -13.85 5.54
C ALA A 102 -14.80 -13.71 4.01
N ALA A 103 -15.72 -14.42 3.34
CA ALA A 103 -15.93 -14.31 1.90
C ALA A 103 -16.45 -12.94 1.49
N LYS A 104 -17.37 -12.34 2.28
CA LYS A 104 -17.83 -10.96 2.08
C LYS A 104 -16.72 -9.95 2.29
N ASP A 105 -15.93 -10.10 3.35
CA ASP A 105 -14.83 -9.19 3.68
C ASP A 105 -13.72 -9.26 2.61
N LEU A 106 -13.38 -10.47 2.14
CA LEU A 106 -12.47 -10.68 1.02
C LEU A 106 -13.02 -10.10 -0.29
N GLY A 107 -14.32 -10.25 -0.54
CA GLY A 107 -14.99 -9.66 -1.70
C GLY A 107 -14.94 -8.13 -1.68
N ALA A 108 -15.23 -7.52 -0.52
CA ALA A 108 -15.14 -6.07 -0.33
C ALA A 108 -13.69 -5.56 -0.48
N ALA A 109 -12.72 -6.27 0.11
CA ALA A 109 -11.30 -5.94 -0.04
C ALA A 109 -10.82 -6.08 -1.49
N GLY A 110 -11.31 -7.10 -2.22
CA GLY A 110 -11.03 -7.28 -3.64
C GLY A 110 -11.58 -6.13 -4.49
N GLN A 111 -12.82 -5.71 -4.25
CA GLN A 111 -13.43 -4.56 -4.93
C GLN A 111 -12.70 -3.25 -4.62
N ASP A 112 -12.27 -3.06 -3.36
CA ASP A 112 -11.47 -1.90 -2.95
C ASP A 112 -10.10 -1.89 -3.65
N LEU A 113 -9.44 -3.04 -3.74
CA LEU A 113 -8.17 -3.18 -4.43
C LEU A 113 -8.32 -2.94 -5.93
N GLU A 114 -9.34 -3.50 -6.58
CA GLU A 114 -9.61 -3.26 -7.99
C GLU A 114 -9.92 -1.79 -8.28
N ARG A 115 -10.69 -1.15 -7.40
CA ARG A 115 -10.97 0.29 -7.46
C ARG A 115 -9.65 1.06 -7.40
N ARG A 116 -8.78 0.75 -6.43
CA ARG A 116 -7.45 1.35 -6.30
C ARG A 116 -6.53 1.07 -7.49
N ILE A 117 -6.63 -0.10 -8.14
CA ILE A 117 -5.87 -0.43 -9.35
C ILE A 117 -6.38 0.38 -10.55
N ARG A 118 -7.70 0.54 -10.72
CA ARG A 118 -8.28 1.41 -11.75
C ARG A 118 -7.91 2.88 -11.50
N GLU A 119 -8.02 3.31 -10.25
CA GLU A 119 -7.51 4.58 -9.73
C GLU A 119 -5.97 4.65 -9.67
N ALA A 120 -5.23 3.62 -10.10
CA ALA A 120 -3.79 3.67 -10.29
C ALA A 120 -3.41 3.62 -11.78
N THR A 121 -4.25 3.02 -12.62
CA THR A 121 -3.98 2.82 -14.05
C THR A 121 -4.64 3.87 -14.94
N GLY A 122 -5.59 4.64 -14.41
CA GLY A 122 -6.13 5.82 -15.09
C GLY A 122 -5.03 6.84 -15.40
N THR A 123 -5.09 7.46 -16.58
CA THR A 123 -4.22 8.59 -16.91
C THR A 123 -5.07 9.86 -16.96
N PRO A 124 -5.10 10.67 -15.90
CA PRO A 124 -5.45 12.06 -16.02
C PRO A 124 -4.18 12.87 -15.76
N VAL A 125 -3.44 13.19 -16.82
CA VAL A 125 -2.71 14.46 -16.85
C VAL A 125 -3.76 15.45 -17.33
N PRO A 126 -4.41 16.23 -16.44
CA PRO A 126 -5.18 17.36 -16.94
C PRO A 126 -4.20 18.21 -17.77
N PRO A 127 -4.53 18.53 -19.04
CA PRO A 127 -3.70 19.40 -19.83
C PRO A 127 -3.53 20.71 -19.05
N THR A 128 -2.28 21.07 -18.74
CA THR A 128 -2.01 22.32 -18.04
C THR A 128 -2.45 23.44 -18.98
N SER A 129 -3.47 24.19 -18.58
CA SER A 129 -3.94 25.34 -19.37
C SER A 129 -3.00 26.56 -19.21
N GLN A 130 -1.94 26.42 -18.41
CA GLN A 130 -0.96 27.42 -18.06
C GLN A 130 0.46 26.87 -18.27
N PRO A 131 0.94 26.80 -19.53
CA PRO A 131 2.24 26.22 -19.87
C PRO A 131 3.43 26.93 -19.23
N GLU A 132 3.24 28.16 -18.75
CA GLU A 132 4.25 28.98 -18.09
C GLU A 132 4.32 28.76 -16.57
N ALA A 133 3.43 27.96 -15.97
CA ALA A 133 3.41 27.64 -14.54
C ALA A 133 4.40 26.52 -14.17
N VAL A 134 5.66 26.69 -14.59
CA VAL A 134 6.68 25.64 -14.55
C VAL A 134 7.51 25.72 -13.26
N LEU A 135 7.69 24.58 -12.61
CA LEU A 135 8.59 24.41 -11.47
C LEU A 135 10.07 24.41 -11.90
N SER A 136 10.96 24.60 -10.93
CA SER A 136 12.38 24.30 -11.14
C SER A 136 12.61 22.82 -11.53
N PRO A 137 13.73 22.50 -12.21
CA PRO A 137 14.10 21.12 -12.54
C PRO A 137 14.02 20.18 -11.33
N ARG A 138 13.60 18.92 -11.58
CA ARG A 138 13.28 17.95 -10.52
C ARG A 138 14.41 17.75 -9.51
N ASP A 139 15.66 17.77 -9.96
CA ASP A 139 16.87 17.61 -9.14
C ASP A 139 17.10 18.75 -8.14
N LYS A 140 16.48 19.93 -8.37
CA LYS A 140 16.57 21.10 -7.49
C LYS A 140 15.40 21.23 -6.51
N LEU A 141 14.34 20.43 -6.69
CA LEU A 141 13.15 20.49 -5.85
C LEU A 141 13.32 19.66 -4.58
N ASN A 142 12.67 20.06 -3.50
CA ASN A 142 12.57 19.26 -2.28
C ASN A 142 11.75 17.98 -2.52
N ALA A 143 11.92 16.99 -1.64
CA ALA A 143 11.27 15.69 -1.80
C ALA A 143 9.74 15.76 -1.78
N ASP A 144 9.17 16.60 -0.91
CA ASP A 144 7.75 16.84 -0.81
C ASP A 144 7.20 17.56 -2.04
N THR A 145 7.92 18.57 -2.56
CA THR A 145 7.56 19.27 -3.81
C THR A 145 7.52 18.30 -4.98
N ARG A 146 8.54 17.42 -5.11
CA ARG A 146 8.54 16.38 -6.15
C ARG A 146 7.37 15.42 -6.00
N ALA A 147 7.05 15.00 -4.77
CA ALA A 147 5.95 14.10 -4.50
C ALA A 147 4.59 14.74 -4.83
N ALA A 148 4.40 16.01 -4.48
CA ALA A 148 3.19 16.78 -4.76
C ALA A 148 3.03 17.11 -6.25
N ALA A 149 4.13 17.43 -6.95
CA ALA A 149 4.11 17.79 -8.37
C ALA A 149 4.03 16.59 -9.32
N THR A 150 4.28 15.37 -8.84
CA THR A 150 4.20 14.17 -9.66
C THR A 150 2.74 13.73 -9.78
N PRO A 151 2.18 13.62 -10.99
CA PRO A 151 0.85 13.04 -11.19
C PRO A 151 0.81 11.65 -10.57
N ARG A 152 -0.13 11.42 -9.64
CA ARG A 152 -0.30 10.08 -9.08
C ARG A 152 -1.05 9.23 -10.10
N PRO A 153 -0.53 8.03 -10.43
CA PRO A 153 -1.22 7.12 -11.32
C PRO A 153 -2.68 6.98 -10.87
N GLY A 154 -3.62 7.11 -11.82
CA GLY A 154 -5.09 7.00 -11.74
C GLY A 154 -5.88 7.93 -10.82
N GLY A 155 -5.33 9.07 -10.40
CA GLY A 155 -6.12 10.12 -9.75
C GLY A 155 -6.53 9.81 -8.31
N ALA A 156 -5.87 8.86 -7.64
CA ALA A 156 -6.18 8.47 -6.27
C ALA A 156 -5.89 9.54 -5.19
N ALA A 157 -5.20 10.64 -5.54
CA ALA A 157 -5.04 11.77 -4.62
C ALA A 157 -6.13 12.81 -4.88
N PRO A 158 -6.67 13.45 -3.83
CA PRO A 158 -7.60 14.55 -4.01
C PRO A 158 -7.04 15.65 -4.91
N ASP A 159 -7.92 16.29 -5.69
CA ASP A 159 -7.51 17.30 -6.68
C ASP A 159 -6.71 18.46 -6.07
N TYR A 160 -6.85 18.77 -4.78
CA TYR A 160 -6.07 19.81 -4.12
C TYR A 160 -4.59 19.45 -3.91
N VAL A 161 -4.23 18.16 -3.99
CA VAL A 161 -2.85 17.70 -3.87
C VAL A 161 -2.08 18.21 -5.09
N GLY A 162 -0.94 18.85 -4.84
CA GLY A 162 -0.22 19.56 -5.87
C GLY A 162 0.72 20.62 -5.32
N VAL A 163 1.44 21.26 -6.23
CA VAL A 163 2.22 22.47 -5.94
C VAL A 163 1.47 23.67 -6.49
N TRP A 164 1.33 24.70 -5.66
CA TRP A 164 0.50 25.86 -5.93
C TRP A 164 1.27 27.14 -5.63
N ALA A 165 1.16 28.15 -6.48
CA ALA A 165 1.84 29.44 -6.30
C ALA A 165 0.93 30.62 -6.67
N GLN A 166 1.21 31.80 -6.13
CA GLN A 166 0.40 33.00 -6.39
C GLN A 166 0.28 33.37 -7.88
N SER A 167 1.27 33.00 -8.70
CA SER A 167 1.28 33.24 -10.13
C SER A 167 2.11 32.18 -10.85
N PRO A 168 1.93 32.01 -12.17
CA PRO A 168 2.76 31.09 -12.96
C PRO A 168 4.27 31.34 -12.81
N ALA A 169 4.69 32.61 -12.82
CA ALA A 169 6.10 32.98 -12.67
C ALA A 169 6.67 32.62 -11.28
N ALA A 170 5.82 32.55 -10.25
CA ALA A 170 6.25 32.15 -8.91
C ALA A 170 6.52 30.64 -8.80
N CYS A 171 5.99 29.81 -9.71
CA CYS A 171 6.27 28.37 -9.72
C CYS A 171 7.77 28.06 -9.84
N ALA A 172 8.50 28.82 -10.66
CA ALA A 172 9.95 28.63 -10.84
C ALA A 172 10.75 28.89 -9.54
N LYS A 173 10.19 29.66 -8.62
CA LYS A 173 10.82 30.06 -7.35
C LYS A 173 10.57 29.08 -6.21
N ILE A 174 9.66 28.12 -6.35
CA ILE A 174 9.38 27.15 -5.27
C ILE A 174 10.67 26.43 -4.87
N ASP A 175 10.85 26.27 -3.56
CA ASP A 175 12.06 25.75 -2.90
C ASP A 175 13.31 26.65 -3.01
N GLN A 176 13.16 27.89 -3.47
CA GLN A 176 14.19 28.94 -3.37
C GLN A 176 13.95 29.85 -2.16
N PRO A 177 14.98 30.53 -1.63
CA PRO A 177 14.86 31.38 -0.45
C PRO A 177 13.88 32.56 -0.57
N ASP A 178 13.59 33.03 -1.78
CA ASP A 178 12.67 34.15 -2.05
C ASP A 178 11.26 33.70 -2.47
N ALA A 179 10.93 32.42 -2.30
CA ALA A 179 9.61 31.89 -2.58
C ALA A 179 8.59 32.41 -1.56
N THR A 180 7.59 33.14 -2.04
CA THR A 180 6.49 33.65 -1.20
C THR A 180 5.15 33.23 -1.76
N ASN A 181 4.12 33.25 -0.90
CA ASN A 181 2.72 32.99 -1.30
C ASN A 181 2.54 31.70 -2.13
N PHE A 182 3.01 30.58 -1.58
CA PHE A 182 2.87 29.26 -2.19
C PHE A 182 2.29 28.24 -1.21
N ALA A 183 1.83 27.12 -1.76
CA ALA A 183 1.46 25.93 -1.01
C ALA A 183 1.96 24.67 -1.73
N VAL A 184 2.76 23.87 -1.03
CA VAL A 184 3.10 22.50 -1.44
C VAL A 184 2.20 21.57 -0.62
N ILE A 185 1.28 20.89 -1.28
CA ILE A 185 0.27 20.05 -0.63
C ILE A 185 0.50 18.59 -1.01
N THR A 186 0.82 17.78 0.00
CA THR A 186 0.81 16.32 -0.09
C THR A 186 -0.48 15.79 0.58
N PRO A 187 -0.79 14.48 0.50
CA PRO A 187 -1.98 13.94 1.17
C PRO A 187 -2.03 14.20 2.68
N THR A 188 -0.88 14.36 3.33
CA THR A 188 -0.80 14.47 4.80
C THR A 188 -0.19 15.78 5.28
N THR A 189 0.29 16.64 4.37
CA THR A 189 0.97 17.88 4.76
C THR A 189 0.64 19.06 3.84
N ILE A 190 0.66 20.26 4.40
CA ILE A 190 0.66 21.53 3.68
C ILE A 190 1.89 22.33 4.12
N ARG A 191 2.82 22.57 3.21
CA ARG A 191 3.91 23.51 3.44
C ARG A 191 3.60 24.85 2.75
N ARG A 192 3.73 25.93 3.51
CA ARG A 192 3.65 27.33 3.06
C ARG A 192 4.97 28.02 3.39
N GLU A 193 5.09 29.28 2.99
CA GLU A 193 6.29 30.12 3.18
C GLU A 193 6.91 30.05 4.59
N ALA A 194 6.10 30.21 5.65
CA ALA A 194 6.58 30.26 7.03
C ALA A 194 6.04 29.12 7.93
N SER A 195 5.37 28.12 7.37
CA SER A 195 4.71 27.08 8.16
C SER A 195 4.67 25.73 7.45
N VAL A 196 4.81 24.65 8.21
CA VAL A 196 4.49 23.30 7.75
C VAL A 196 3.39 22.72 8.63
N CYS A 197 2.30 22.28 8.02
CA CYS A 197 1.15 21.73 8.71
C CYS A 197 0.97 20.25 8.38
N ASN A 198 0.68 19.44 9.39
CA ASN A 198 0.20 18.07 9.24
C ASN A 198 -1.32 18.09 9.27
N MET A 199 -1.95 17.35 8.36
CA MET A 199 -3.40 17.26 8.26
C MET A 199 -3.83 15.83 7.95
N ALA A 200 -5.07 15.50 8.29
CA ALA A 200 -5.74 14.36 7.67
C ALA A 200 -6.01 14.65 6.19
N ASP A 201 -6.19 13.62 5.37
CA ASP A 201 -6.51 13.73 3.94
C ASP A 201 -8.04 13.87 3.76
N PRO A 202 -8.62 15.09 3.72
CA PRO A 202 -10.05 15.25 3.54
C PRO A 202 -10.50 14.83 2.14
N SER A 203 -11.70 14.27 2.07
CA SER A 203 -12.42 14.25 0.79
C SER A 203 -12.94 15.66 0.46
N LEU A 204 -12.84 16.06 -0.81
CA LEU A 204 -13.51 17.27 -1.29
C LEU A 204 -15.02 17.01 -1.40
N VAL A 205 -15.83 17.94 -0.90
CA VAL A 205 -17.29 18.00 -1.13
C VAL A 205 -17.58 19.28 -1.90
N ASP A 206 -18.15 19.15 -3.10
CA ASP A 206 -18.42 20.28 -4.02
C ASP A 206 -17.17 21.15 -4.30
N GLY A 207 -16.01 20.49 -4.45
CA GLY A 207 -14.73 21.17 -4.68
C GLY A 207 -14.19 21.93 -3.47
N ARG A 208 -14.69 21.64 -2.26
CA ARG A 208 -14.25 22.28 -1.01
C ARG A 208 -13.88 21.25 0.05
N ALA A 209 -12.93 21.62 0.91
CA ALA A 209 -12.61 20.87 2.11
C ALA A 209 -12.26 21.83 3.24
N THR A 210 -12.58 21.42 4.47
CA THR A 210 -12.09 22.06 5.69
C THR A 210 -11.30 21.02 6.45
N VAL A 211 -10.07 21.37 6.85
CA VAL A 211 -9.18 20.50 7.61
C VAL A 211 -8.78 21.17 8.91
N GLN A 212 -8.71 20.38 9.97
CA GLN A 212 -7.94 20.76 11.15
C GLN A 212 -6.51 20.26 10.97
N ALA A 213 -5.56 21.17 11.12
CA ALA A 213 -4.16 20.90 10.89
C ALA A 213 -3.31 21.37 12.08
N SER A 214 -2.36 20.53 12.48
CA SER A 214 -1.29 20.92 13.41
C SER A 214 -0.15 21.53 12.60
N CYS A 215 0.08 22.82 12.78
CA CYS A 215 1.07 23.62 12.08
C CYS A 215 2.26 23.95 12.96
N PHE A 216 3.46 23.77 12.44
CA PHE A 216 4.68 24.32 13.02
C PHE A 216 5.02 25.64 12.33
N ALA A 217 4.94 26.75 13.07
CA ALA A 217 5.24 28.11 12.61
C ALA A 217 5.97 28.88 13.73
N ASP A 218 6.97 29.69 13.38
CA ASP A 218 7.76 30.50 14.34
C ASP A 218 8.28 29.71 15.56
N GLY A 219 8.66 28.45 15.34
CA GLY A 219 9.19 27.58 16.38
C GLY A 219 8.15 27.00 17.34
N LYS A 220 6.85 27.14 17.04
CA LYS A 220 5.75 26.66 17.88
C LYS A 220 4.76 25.83 17.07
N GLU A 221 4.17 24.85 17.74
CA GLU A 221 3.04 24.10 17.23
C GLU A 221 1.73 24.84 17.54
N ILE A 222 0.88 25.01 16.53
CA ILE A 222 -0.44 25.62 16.62
C ILE A 222 -1.45 24.76 15.88
N GLU A 223 -2.66 24.65 16.43
CA GLU A 223 -3.78 24.05 15.71
C GLU A 223 -4.47 25.13 14.86
N GLU A 224 -4.68 24.85 13.58
CA GLU A 224 -5.28 25.78 12.63
C GLU A 224 -6.32 25.08 11.76
N GLU A 225 -7.48 25.72 11.59
CA GLU A 225 -8.46 25.31 10.59
C GLU A 225 -8.08 25.90 9.24
N ILE A 226 -7.87 25.05 8.24
CA ILE A 226 -7.55 25.42 6.87
C ILE A 226 -8.72 25.06 5.96
N ARG A 227 -9.16 26.02 5.15
CA ARG A 227 -10.24 25.88 4.18
C ARG A 227 -9.65 25.88 2.78
N LEU A 228 -9.90 24.80 2.05
CA LEU A 228 -9.50 24.59 0.66
C LEU A 228 -10.72 24.70 -0.25
N ALA A 229 -10.58 25.39 -1.37
CA ALA A 229 -11.58 25.43 -2.42
C ALA A 229 -10.92 25.37 -3.79
N LEU A 230 -11.42 24.52 -4.68
CA LEU A 230 -10.98 24.37 -6.06
C LEU A 230 -12.06 24.90 -7.00
N PRO A 231 -12.09 26.21 -7.28
CA PRO A 231 -12.98 26.76 -8.30
C PRO A 231 -12.71 26.19 -9.70
N SER A 232 -11.49 25.70 -9.95
CA SER A 232 -11.11 24.99 -11.17
C SER A 232 -9.95 24.02 -10.87
N PRO A 233 -9.62 23.07 -11.76
CA PRO A 233 -8.47 22.18 -11.60
C PRO A 233 -7.13 22.93 -11.46
N GLU A 234 -7.03 24.14 -12.01
CA GLU A 234 -5.81 24.96 -12.07
C GLU A 234 -5.77 26.08 -11.03
N THR A 235 -6.81 26.21 -10.21
CA THR A 235 -6.89 27.27 -9.21
C THR A 235 -7.29 26.69 -7.86
N LEU A 236 -6.43 26.89 -6.87
CA LEU A 236 -6.69 26.60 -5.46
C LEU A 236 -6.93 27.91 -4.72
N ARG A 237 -7.95 27.94 -3.88
CA ARG A 237 -8.11 28.96 -2.84
C ARG A 237 -7.83 28.33 -1.49
N ILE A 238 -6.88 28.91 -0.77
CA ILE A 238 -6.56 28.54 0.61
C ILE A 238 -6.86 29.71 1.54
N ALA A 239 -7.61 29.43 2.60
CA ALA A 239 -7.89 30.39 3.67
C ALA A 239 -7.68 29.71 5.02
N THR A 240 -7.42 30.48 6.05
CA THR A 240 -7.34 29.97 7.42
C THR A 240 -8.46 30.54 8.27
N ALA A 241 -8.63 30.07 9.50
CA ALA A 241 -9.56 30.71 10.44
C ALA A 241 -9.08 32.11 10.87
N ALA A 242 -7.77 32.31 10.97
CA ALA A 242 -7.17 33.58 11.39
C ALA A 242 -7.23 34.67 10.31
N SER A 243 -7.36 34.29 9.03
CA SER A 243 -7.44 35.21 7.90
C SER A 243 -8.72 35.01 7.11
N SER A 244 -9.50 36.07 6.93
CA SER A 244 -10.62 36.10 6.00
C SER A 244 -10.19 36.19 4.53
N ASP A 245 -8.92 36.50 4.28
CA ASP A 245 -8.37 36.60 2.93
C ASP A 245 -8.00 35.20 2.42
N SER A 246 -8.70 34.75 1.37
CA SER A 246 -8.34 33.54 0.64
C SER A 246 -7.33 33.87 -0.45
N ALA A 247 -6.13 33.29 -0.40
CA ALA A 247 -5.17 33.42 -1.49
C ALA A 247 -5.60 32.50 -2.65
N ALA A 248 -5.75 33.07 -3.85
CA ALA A 248 -5.92 32.29 -5.07
C ALA A 248 -4.52 31.92 -5.62
N LEU A 249 -4.29 30.62 -5.78
CA LEU A 249 -3.04 30.05 -6.22
C LEU A 249 -3.26 29.26 -7.51
N THR A 250 -2.29 29.34 -8.39
CA THR A 250 -2.20 28.63 -9.65
C THR A 250 -1.48 27.30 -9.45
N ARG A 251 -1.94 26.23 -10.11
CA ARG A 251 -1.26 24.94 -10.10
C ARG A 251 0.06 25.03 -10.88
N CYS A 252 1.14 24.60 -10.24
CA CYS A 252 2.45 24.46 -10.87
C CYS A 252 2.65 23.04 -11.37
N HIS A 253 3.42 22.89 -12.45
CA HIS A 253 3.76 21.59 -13.02
C HIS A 253 5.27 21.43 -13.21
N LEU A 254 5.72 20.17 -13.28
CA LEU A 254 7.11 19.88 -13.62
C LEU A 254 7.40 20.31 -15.07
N PRO A 255 8.64 20.70 -15.39
CA PRO A 255 9.07 20.83 -16.78
C PRO A 255 8.98 19.47 -17.47
N ASP A 256 8.59 19.49 -18.75
CA ASP A 256 8.55 18.31 -19.63
C ASP A 256 9.93 17.66 -19.83
#